data_AF-K9GPB9-F1
#
_entry.id   AF-K9GPB9-F1
#
_cell.length_a   1.000
_cell.length_b   1.000
_cell.length_c   1.000
_cell.angle_alpha   90.00
_cell.angle_beta   90.00
_cell.angle_gamma   90.00
#
_symmetry.space_group_name_H-M   'P 1'
#
loop_
_entity.id
_entity.type
_entity.pdbx_description
1 polymer ?
#
loop_
_entity_poly.entity_id
_entity_poly.type
_entity_poly.pdbx_seq_one_letter_code
_entity_poly.pdbx_strand_id
1 'polypeptide(L)'
;MDVRNEARWGIGAEILLRRDEQETSASPGTTKVPNAMESTPINFTAKGFAAAKEYYERLILNHPFTKSSPQSISSLHFYPAMFGLWVYNTQEESKATRKNLALRQEEEPDEFSEDDNSESEFAHRRKSQSKVDAAVTAIRALELEQAQQIAVRMDQLLASPPYSDSPELLELRGMICLWIGDLSLSALSIPADFEESDDPDRMLMDETPGSLAARREHRLATEKKAAEVQRSIELFEKAKKRGRSVAYNLESLHIDDDSAK
;
A
#
# COMPACT_ATOMS: atom_id res chain seq x y z
N MET A 1 2.18 -34.44 2.78
CA MET A 1 2.75 -33.33 3.57
C MET A 1 1.70 -32.23 3.67
N ASP A 2 1.35 -31.76 4.87
CA ASP A 2 0.40 -30.64 5.04
C ASP A 2 1.13 -29.30 4.82
N VAL A 3 0.58 -28.45 3.96
CA VAL A 3 1.12 -27.11 3.63
C VAL A 3 0.89 -26.10 4.75
N ARG A 4 -0.02 -26.38 5.68
CA ARG A 4 -0.34 -25.53 6.82
C ARG A 4 0.70 -25.59 7.93
N ASN A 5 1.51 -26.65 7.97
CA ASN A 5 2.51 -26.80 9.03
C ASN A 5 3.75 -25.95 8.74
N GLU A 6 4.42 -25.47 9.80
CA GLU A 6 5.74 -24.82 9.74
C GLU A 6 5.81 -23.60 8.79
N ALA A 7 4.72 -22.86 8.64
CA ALA A 7 4.63 -21.71 7.72
C ALA A 7 5.01 -22.01 6.26
N ARG A 8 4.96 -23.29 5.85
CA ARG A 8 5.28 -23.73 4.47
C ARG A 8 4.39 -23.06 3.43
N TRP A 9 3.17 -22.71 3.83
CA TRP A 9 2.27 -21.94 2.98
C TRP A 9 2.87 -20.59 2.57
N GLY A 10 3.49 -19.84 3.49
CA GLY A 10 4.14 -18.56 3.19
C GLY A 10 5.39 -18.73 2.34
N ILE A 11 6.20 -19.76 2.64
CA ILE A 11 7.39 -20.11 1.84
C ILE A 11 6.99 -20.45 0.40
N GLY A 12 5.89 -21.17 0.20
CA GLY A 12 5.37 -21.50 -1.13
C GLY A 12 5.04 -20.25 -1.95
N ALA A 13 4.44 -19.23 -1.32
CA ALA A 13 4.20 -17.95 -1.97
C ALA A 13 5.50 -17.22 -2.31
N GLU A 14 6.48 -17.20 -1.40
CA GLU A 14 7.78 -16.58 -1.64
C GLU A 14 8.54 -17.23 -2.81
N ILE A 15 8.52 -18.55 -2.91
CA ILE A 15 9.13 -19.27 -4.04
C ILE A 15 8.49 -18.82 -5.36
N LEU A 16 7.17 -18.63 -5.40
CA LEU A 16 6.47 -18.15 -6.59
C LEU A 16 6.84 -16.71 -6.94
N LEU A 17 7.01 -15.85 -5.94
CA LEU A 17 7.42 -14.46 -6.12
C LEU A 17 8.82 -14.33 -6.75
N ARG A 18 9.74 -15.23 -6.42
CA ARG A 18 11.14 -15.19 -6.88
C ARG A 18 11.44 -16.06 -8.09
N ARG A 19 10.47 -16.88 -8.54
CA ARG A 19 10.71 -17.90 -9.57
C ARG A 19 11.22 -17.32 -10.89
N ASP A 20 10.60 -16.23 -11.36
CA ASP A 20 10.98 -15.61 -12.62
C ASP A 20 12.35 -14.89 -12.55
N GLU A 21 12.73 -14.37 -11.37
CA GLU A 21 14.07 -13.80 -11.15
C GLU A 21 15.17 -14.88 -11.25
N GLN A 22 14.88 -16.08 -10.72
CA GLN A 22 15.80 -17.20 -10.80
C GLN A 22 15.96 -17.70 -12.24
N GLU A 23 14.87 -17.80 -13.02
CA GLU A 23 14.93 -18.22 -14.42
C GLU A 23 15.70 -17.22 -15.30
N THR A 24 15.57 -15.91 -15.04
CA THR A 24 16.30 -14.87 -15.78
C THR A 24 17.79 -14.79 -15.40
N SER A 25 18.12 -15.01 -14.13
CA SER A 25 19.52 -15.08 -13.66
C SER A 25 20.26 -16.37 -14.06
N ALA A 26 19.53 -17.45 -14.36
CA ALA A 26 20.08 -18.74 -14.80
C ALA A 26 20.40 -18.80 -16.31
N SER A 27 20.15 -17.73 -17.07
CA SER A 27 20.59 -17.63 -18.47
C SER A 27 22.12 -17.53 -18.53
N PRO A 28 22.83 -18.44 -19.23
CA PRO A 28 24.28 -18.54 -19.21
C PRO A 28 24.89 -17.44 -20.10
N GLY A 29 25.04 -16.23 -19.56
CA GLY A 29 25.64 -15.13 -20.34
C GLY A 29 26.04 -13.87 -19.58
N THR A 30 25.58 -13.65 -18.35
CA THR A 30 25.85 -12.37 -17.67
C THR A 30 26.26 -12.58 -16.22
N THR A 31 27.55 -12.81 -15.99
CA THR A 31 28.18 -12.77 -14.67
C THR A 31 28.19 -11.33 -14.15
N LYS A 32 27.10 -10.90 -13.49
CA LYS A 32 27.19 -9.78 -12.54
C LYS A 32 27.47 -10.34 -11.16
N VAL A 33 28.68 -10.11 -10.68
CA VAL A 33 29.10 -10.42 -9.31
C VAL A 33 28.20 -9.63 -8.36
N PRO A 34 27.44 -10.28 -7.45
CA PRO A 34 26.60 -9.55 -6.52
C PRO A 34 27.49 -8.97 -5.41
N ASN A 35 27.66 -7.64 -5.41
CA ASN A 35 28.32 -6.94 -4.31
C ASN A 35 27.36 -6.94 -3.10
N ALA A 36 27.75 -7.62 -2.02
CA ALA A 36 26.88 -7.99 -0.89
C ALA A 36 26.54 -6.85 0.08
N MET A 37 26.57 -5.59 -0.35
CA MET A 37 26.40 -4.43 0.55
C MET A 37 25.43 -3.34 0.07
N GLU A 38 24.70 -3.59 -1.02
CA GLU A 38 23.55 -2.77 -1.43
C GLU A 38 22.31 -3.66 -1.50
N SER A 39 21.60 -3.81 -0.38
CA SER A 39 20.25 -4.35 -0.37
C SER A 39 19.33 -3.36 -1.08
N THR A 40 19.33 -3.37 -2.41
CA THR A 40 18.32 -2.71 -3.25
C THR A 40 17.24 -3.71 -3.64
N PRO A 41 16.01 -3.22 -3.86
CA PRO A 41 14.78 -3.79 -3.32
C PRO A 41 14.35 -5.03 -4.08
N ILE A 42 13.69 -5.95 -3.37
CA ILE A 42 13.07 -7.14 -3.96
C ILE A 42 11.89 -6.66 -4.81
N ASN A 43 12.15 -6.36 -6.09
CA ASN A 43 11.11 -6.01 -7.04
C ASN A 43 10.52 -7.31 -7.59
N PHE A 44 9.44 -7.79 -6.96
CA PHE A 44 8.71 -8.94 -7.47
C PHE A 44 8.27 -8.69 -8.91
N THR A 45 8.36 -9.72 -9.76
CA THR A 45 7.80 -9.64 -11.11
C THR A 45 6.27 -9.63 -11.01
N ALA A 46 5.60 -8.90 -11.91
CA ALA A 46 4.13 -8.89 -11.97
C ALA A 46 3.55 -10.32 -12.10
N LYS A 47 4.25 -11.19 -12.84
CA LYS A 47 3.91 -12.61 -13.01
C LYS A 47 4.09 -13.41 -11.72
N GLY A 48 5.18 -13.19 -10.98
CA GLY A 48 5.42 -13.81 -9.68
C GLY A 48 4.37 -13.40 -8.65
N PHE A 49 4.01 -12.11 -8.61
CA PHE A 49 2.91 -11.62 -7.78
C PHE A 49 1.57 -12.28 -8.12
N ALA A 50 1.22 -12.34 -9.42
CA ALA A 50 -0.01 -13.00 -9.87
C ALA A 50 -0.05 -14.48 -9.46
N ALA A 51 1.06 -15.20 -9.63
CA ALA A 51 1.16 -16.61 -9.25
C ALA A 51 1.04 -16.81 -7.73
N ALA A 52 1.66 -15.94 -6.92
CA ALA A 52 1.55 -15.97 -5.47
C ALA A 52 0.12 -15.67 -5.00
N LYS A 53 -0.55 -14.70 -5.61
CA LYS A 53 -1.95 -14.37 -5.34
C LYS A 53 -2.88 -15.54 -5.66
N GLU A 54 -2.75 -16.15 -6.83
CA GLU A 54 -3.52 -17.36 -7.20
C GLU A 54 -3.27 -18.52 -6.23
N TYR A 55 -2.01 -18.68 -5.79
CA TYR A 55 -1.66 -19.68 -4.80
C TYR A 55 -2.39 -19.46 -3.46
N TYR A 56 -2.44 -18.22 -2.95
CA TYR A 56 -3.24 -17.90 -1.76
C TYR A 56 -4.73 -18.14 -1.98
N GLU A 57 -5.27 -17.78 -3.14
CA GLU A 57 -6.68 -18.02 -3.49
C GLU A 57 -7.02 -19.53 -3.45
N ARG A 58 -6.13 -20.38 -3.97
CA ARG A 58 -6.28 -21.84 -3.87
C ARG A 58 -6.21 -22.34 -2.42
N LEU A 59 -5.30 -21.81 -1.61
CA LEU A 59 -5.23 -22.16 -0.18
C LEU A 59 -6.51 -21.79 0.57
N ILE A 60 -7.07 -20.62 0.28
CA ILE A 60 -8.34 -20.15 0.87
C ILE A 60 -9.49 -21.11 0.54
N LEU A 61 -9.59 -21.57 -0.71
CA LEU A 61 -10.62 -22.51 -1.14
C LEU A 61 -10.44 -23.90 -0.52
N ASN A 62 -9.19 -24.38 -0.43
CA ASN A 62 -8.89 -25.72 0.08
C ASN A 62 -8.98 -25.83 1.61
N HIS A 63 -8.80 -24.71 2.31
CA HIS A 63 -8.74 -24.66 3.77
C HIS A 63 -9.65 -23.55 4.31
N PRO A 64 -10.98 -23.63 4.09
CA PRO A 64 -11.92 -22.68 4.64
C PRO A 64 -11.92 -22.75 6.17
N PHE A 65 -12.28 -21.63 6.81
CA PHE A 65 -12.45 -21.61 8.26
C PHE A 65 -13.57 -22.55 8.73
N THR A 66 -13.26 -23.38 9.72
CA THR A 66 -14.20 -24.30 10.36
C THR A 66 -14.26 -24.05 11.86
N LYS A 67 -15.47 -23.83 12.39
CA LYS A 67 -15.70 -23.60 13.83
C LYS A 67 -15.28 -24.79 14.72
N SER A 68 -15.23 -25.99 14.17
CA SER A 68 -14.80 -27.21 14.87
C SER A 68 -13.29 -27.25 15.16
N SER A 69 -12.48 -26.47 14.45
CA SER A 69 -11.03 -26.44 14.59
C SER A 69 -10.50 -24.99 14.51
N PRO A 70 -10.84 -24.14 15.50
CA PRO A 70 -10.53 -22.71 15.44
C PRO A 70 -9.03 -22.41 15.42
N GLN A 71 -8.21 -23.30 15.98
CA GLN A 71 -6.74 -23.17 16.04
C GLN A 71 -6.03 -23.66 14.77
N SER A 72 -6.78 -24.16 13.78
CA SER A 72 -6.18 -24.63 12.52
C SER A 72 -5.92 -23.45 11.57
N ILE A 73 -4.77 -23.49 10.89
CA ILE A 73 -4.49 -22.53 9.81
C ILE A 73 -5.56 -22.70 8.73
N SER A 74 -6.19 -21.60 8.39
CA SER A 74 -7.38 -21.54 7.54
C SER A 74 -7.39 -20.24 6.74
N SER A 75 -8.45 -20.00 5.98
CA SER A 75 -8.68 -18.76 5.24
C SER A 75 -8.46 -17.49 6.06
N LEU A 76 -8.73 -17.50 7.38
CA LEU A 76 -8.46 -16.36 8.28
C LEU A 76 -6.97 -15.96 8.35
N HIS A 77 -6.04 -16.87 8.06
CA HIS A 77 -4.61 -16.61 8.06
C HIS A 77 -4.11 -16.23 6.67
N PHE A 78 -4.69 -16.85 5.63
CA PHE A 78 -4.28 -16.63 4.24
C PHE A 78 -4.74 -15.29 3.69
N TYR A 79 -5.94 -14.81 4.07
CA TYR A 79 -6.44 -13.52 3.60
C TYR A 79 -5.56 -12.34 4.04
N PRO A 80 -5.21 -12.17 5.34
CA PRO A 80 -4.29 -11.11 5.76
C PRO A 80 -2.95 -11.17 5.03
N ALA A 81 -2.37 -12.37 4.84
CA ALA A 81 -1.12 -12.54 4.13
C ALA A 81 -1.22 -12.12 2.64
N MET A 82 -2.29 -12.55 1.95
CA MET A 82 -2.52 -12.20 0.55
C MET A 82 -2.74 -10.69 0.37
N PHE A 83 -3.55 -10.06 1.23
CA PHE A 83 -3.79 -8.62 1.16
C PHE A 83 -2.54 -7.81 1.55
N GLY A 84 -1.80 -8.24 2.58
CA GLY A 84 -0.54 -7.61 2.96
C GLY A 84 0.49 -7.65 1.83
N LEU A 85 0.59 -8.79 1.12
CA LEU A 85 1.43 -8.91 -0.06
C LEU A 85 0.99 -7.96 -1.19
N TRP A 86 -0.32 -7.84 -1.43
CA TRP A 86 -0.84 -6.92 -2.44
C TRP A 86 -0.53 -5.45 -2.11
N VAL A 87 -0.74 -5.04 -0.85
CA VAL A 87 -0.37 -3.69 -0.37
C VAL A 87 1.12 -3.44 -0.58
N TYR A 88 1.98 -4.38 -0.16
CA TYR A 88 3.43 -4.26 -0.31
C TYR A 88 3.84 -4.09 -1.78
N ASN A 89 3.32 -4.95 -2.67
CA ASN A 89 3.66 -4.90 -4.08
C ASN A 89 3.26 -3.54 -4.71
N THR A 90 2.05 -3.07 -4.43
CA THR A 90 1.59 -1.75 -4.90
C THR A 90 2.49 -0.61 -4.42
N GLN A 91 2.89 -0.62 -3.14
CA GLN A 91 3.75 0.42 -2.58
C GLN A 91 5.15 0.39 -3.18
N GLU A 92 5.74 -0.79 -3.35
CA GLU A 92 7.07 -0.93 -3.93
C GLU A 92 7.08 -0.60 -5.44
N GLU A 93 6.06 -0.99 -6.22
CA GLU A 93 5.91 -0.58 -7.63
C GLU A 93 5.85 0.95 -7.76
N SER A 94 5.03 1.59 -6.92
CA SER A 94 4.88 3.05 -6.88
C SER A 94 6.19 3.74 -6.49
N LYS A 95 6.91 3.21 -5.50
CA LYS A 95 8.21 3.71 -5.03
C LYS A 95 9.32 3.52 -6.07
N ALA A 96 9.39 2.35 -6.72
CA ALA A 96 10.36 2.06 -7.76
C ALA A 96 10.16 2.98 -8.98
N THR A 97 8.91 3.21 -9.37
CA THR A 97 8.56 4.11 -10.49
C THR A 97 8.97 5.56 -10.18
N ARG A 98 8.68 6.05 -8.96
CA ARG A 98 9.14 7.39 -8.54
C ARG A 98 10.66 7.50 -8.49
N LYS A 99 11.36 6.47 -8.01
CA LYS A 99 12.83 6.46 -7.98
C LYS A 99 13.41 6.49 -9.40
N ASN A 100 12.83 5.74 -10.33
CA ASN A 100 13.26 5.76 -11.73
C ASN A 100 13.04 7.14 -12.38
N LEU A 101 11.92 7.79 -12.07
CA LEU A 101 11.65 9.15 -12.50
C LEU A 101 12.70 10.14 -11.98
N ALA A 102 13.08 10.04 -10.70
CA ALA A 102 14.11 10.89 -10.10
C ALA A 102 15.49 10.68 -10.76
N LEU A 103 15.89 9.42 -11.01
CA LEU A 103 17.16 9.12 -11.67
C LEU A 103 17.23 9.68 -13.10
N ARG A 104 16.14 9.56 -13.88
CA ARG A 104 16.07 10.14 -15.23
C ARG A 104 16.21 11.66 -15.22
N GLN A 105 15.76 12.32 -14.16
CA GLN A 105 15.90 13.76 -14.02
C GLN A 105 17.36 14.18 -13.77
N GLU A 106 18.11 13.37 -13.02
CA GLU A 106 19.54 13.63 -12.73
C GLU A 106 20.44 13.35 -13.94
N GLU A 107 20.03 12.43 -14.83
CA GLU A 107 20.79 12.03 -16.03
C GLU A 107 20.62 12.97 -17.23
N GLU A 108 19.61 13.84 -17.26
CA GLU A 108 19.45 14.85 -18.31
C GLU A 108 20.53 15.93 -18.11
N PRO A 109 21.57 16.01 -18.97
CA PRO A 109 22.57 17.05 -18.85
C PRO A 109 21.89 18.40 -19.07
N ASP A 110 22.14 19.37 -18.18
CA ASP A 110 21.93 20.79 -18.47
C ASP A 110 22.69 21.06 -19.78
N GLU A 111 21.98 21.10 -20.91
CA GLU A 111 22.50 21.61 -22.18
C GLU A 111 22.88 23.06 -21.87
N PHE A 112 24.16 23.26 -21.57
CA PHE A 112 24.79 24.57 -21.41
C PHE A 112 24.65 25.31 -22.74
N SER A 113 23.49 25.94 -22.93
CA SER A 113 23.30 27.03 -23.87
C SER A 113 24.07 28.21 -23.28
N GLU A 114 25.27 28.47 -23.81
CA GLU A 114 26.06 29.69 -23.57
C GLU A 114 25.37 30.93 -24.18
N ASP A 115 24.09 31.16 -23.86
CA ASP A 115 23.37 32.39 -24.18
C ASP A 115 22.98 33.10 -22.88
N ASP A 116 23.61 34.26 -22.66
CA ASP A 116 23.65 35.06 -21.44
C ASP A 116 22.30 35.75 -21.14
N ASN A 117 21.25 34.94 -20.92
CA ASN A 117 19.93 35.41 -20.49
C ASN A 117 19.46 34.61 -19.26
N SER A 118 19.86 35.07 -18.07
CA SER A 118 19.53 34.44 -16.79
C SER A 118 18.01 34.23 -16.57
N GLU A 119 17.13 35.02 -17.19
CA GLU A 119 15.67 34.82 -17.08
C GLU A 119 15.17 33.51 -17.74
N SER A 120 15.84 33.04 -18.79
CA SER A 120 15.40 31.86 -19.53
C SER A 120 15.69 30.55 -18.77
N GLU A 121 16.82 30.47 -18.06
CA GLU A 121 17.24 29.30 -17.28
C GLU A 121 16.27 29.02 -16.12
N PHE A 122 15.83 30.07 -15.40
CA PHE A 122 14.82 29.94 -14.34
C PHE A 122 13.47 29.44 -14.86
N ALA A 123 13.06 29.87 -16.06
CA ALA A 123 11.80 29.44 -16.68
C ALA A 123 11.85 27.96 -17.13
N HIS A 124 13.00 27.50 -17.63
CA HIS A 124 13.20 26.12 -18.04
C HIS A 124 13.23 25.15 -16.84
N ARG A 125 13.92 25.52 -15.74
CA ARG A 125 13.93 24.71 -14.51
C ARG A 125 12.55 24.56 -13.89
N ARG A 126 11.74 25.63 -13.81
CA ARG A 126 10.36 25.56 -13.29
C ARG A 126 9.46 24.66 -14.14
N LYS A 127 9.58 24.72 -15.48
CA LYS A 127 8.82 23.84 -16.38
C LYS A 127 9.23 22.37 -16.24
N SER A 128 10.51 22.10 -16.04
CA SER A 128 11.02 20.73 -15.79
C SER A 128 10.52 20.18 -14.45
N GLN A 129 10.63 20.96 -13.37
CA GLN A 129 10.11 20.60 -12.04
C GLN A 129 8.60 20.34 -12.07
N SER A 130 7.82 21.24 -12.68
CA SER A 130 6.37 21.07 -12.82
C SER A 130 5.98 19.80 -13.58
N LYS A 131 6.76 19.38 -14.59
CA LYS A 131 6.53 18.10 -15.30
C LYS A 131 6.81 16.90 -14.40
N VAL A 132 7.87 16.95 -13.58
CA VAL A 132 8.20 15.89 -12.64
C VAL A 132 7.12 15.77 -11.56
N ASP A 133 6.67 16.89 -11.00
CA ASP A 133 5.58 16.93 -10.01
C ASP A 133 4.28 16.35 -10.59
N ALA A 134 3.95 16.70 -11.84
CA ALA A 134 2.81 16.12 -12.55
C ALA A 134 2.95 14.60 -12.78
N ALA A 135 4.16 14.12 -13.06
CA ALA A 135 4.41 12.68 -13.19
C ALA A 135 4.34 11.95 -11.83
N VAL A 136 4.85 12.56 -10.75
CA VAL A 136 4.75 12.02 -9.40
C VAL A 136 3.29 11.92 -8.96
N THR A 137 2.50 12.97 -9.20
CA THR A 137 1.07 12.98 -8.85
C THR A 137 0.28 11.92 -9.64
N ALA A 138 0.61 11.71 -10.92
CA ALA A 138 0.04 10.63 -11.72
C ALA A 138 0.38 9.22 -11.16
N ILE A 139 1.61 9.00 -10.70
CA ILE A 139 2.00 7.73 -10.05
C ILE A 139 1.21 7.53 -8.75
N ARG A 140 1.05 8.58 -7.95
CA ARG A 140 0.25 8.54 -6.71
C ARG A 140 -1.24 8.30 -6.97
N ALA A 141 -1.78 8.84 -8.06
CA ALA A 141 -3.16 8.59 -8.46
C ALA A 141 -3.38 7.12 -8.83
N LEU A 142 -2.43 6.48 -9.53
CA LEU A 142 -2.47 5.05 -9.82
C LEU A 142 -2.39 4.20 -8.54
N GLU A 143 -1.48 4.55 -7.63
CA GLU A 143 -1.35 3.90 -6.32
C GLU A 143 -2.65 4.00 -5.51
N LEU A 144 -3.32 5.16 -5.55
CA LEU A 144 -4.62 5.39 -4.91
C LEU A 144 -5.71 4.51 -5.50
N GLU A 145 -5.76 4.37 -6.82
CA GLU A 145 -6.73 3.48 -7.49
C GLU A 145 -6.54 2.02 -7.04
N GLN A 146 -5.29 1.54 -7.03
CA GLN A 146 -4.98 0.19 -6.56
C GLN A 146 -5.34 -0.01 -5.08
N ALA A 147 -5.05 0.98 -4.22
CA ALA A 147 -5.44 0.94 -2.81
C ALA A 147 -6.97 0.85 -2.63
N GLN A 148 -7.73 1.57 -3.44
CA GLN A 148 -9.20 1.51 -3.46
C GLN A 148 -9.71 0.14 -3.93
N GLN A 149 -9.09 -0.46 -4.95
CA GLN A 149 -9.44 -1.81 -5.41
C GLN A 149 -9.21 -2.85 -4.30
N ILE A 150 -8.10 -2.76 -3.57
CA ILE A 150 -7.81 -3.60 -2.41
C ILE A 150 -8.90 -3.43 -1.35
N ALA A 151 -9.23 -2.18 -1.01
CA ALA A 151 -10.25 -1.86 -0.02
C ALA A 151 -11.62 -2.43 -0.37
N VAL A 152 -12.09 -2.28 -1.61
CA VAL A 152 -13.37 -2.84 -2.08
C VAL A 152 -13.38 -4.36 -1.94
N ARG A 153 -12.28 -5.03 -2.31
CA ARG A 153 -12.18 -6.49 -2.22
C ARG A 153 -12.14 -6.97 -0.77
N MET A 154 -11.55 -6.20 0.14
CA MET A 154 -11.63 -6.45 1.59
C MET A 154 -13.03 -6.21 2.15
N ASP A 155 -13.71 -5.15 1.72
CA ASP A 155 -15.06 -4.82 2.20
C ASP A 155 -16.07 -5.92 1.82
N GLN A 156 -15.95 -6.48 0.61
CA GLN A 156 -16.71 -7.65 0.17
C GLN A 156 -16.49 -8.87 1.09
N LEU A 157 -15.24 -9.11 1.48
CA LEU A 157 -14.90 -10.22 2.38
C LEU A 157 -15.45 -9.97 3.80
N LEU A 158 -15.24 -8.77 4.33
CA LEU A 158 -15.64 -8.35 5.67
C LEU A 158 -17.17 -8.23 5.85
N ALA A 159 -17.95 -8.37 4.78
CA ALA A 159 -19.41 -8.37 4.82
C ALA A 159 -20.01 -9.64 5.46
N SER A 160 -19.24 -10.73 5.58
CA SER A 160 -19.74 -12.01 6.08
C SER A 160 -18.88 -12.61 7.22
N PRO A 161 -19.50 -13.24 8.24
CA PRO A 161 -18.77 -14.08 9.18
C PRO A 161 -18.13 -15.28 8.47
N PRO A 162 -16.95 -15.74 8.90
CA PRO A 162 -16.19 -15.34 10.10
C PRO A 162 -15.32 -14.10 9.91
N TYR A 163 -15.16 -13.62 8.68
CA TYR A 163 -14.17 -12.59 8.33
C TYR A 163 -14.50 -11.23 8.96
N SER A 164 -15.79 -10.92 9.06
CA SER A 164 -16.31 -9.69 9.70
C SER A 164 -15.84 -9.47 11.15
N ASP A 165 -15.37 -10.54 11.82
CA ASP A 165 -14.96 -10.52 13.23
C ASP A 165 -13.47 -10.81 13.44
N SER A 166 -12.68 -11.06 12.37
CA SER A 166 -11.23 -11.27 12.50
C SER A 166 -10.55 -9.94 12.84
N PRO A 167 -9.83 -9.86 13.98
CA PRO A 167 -9.12 -8.63 14.36
C PRO A 167 -8.04 -8.27 13.35
N GLU A 168 -7.31 -9.24 12.80
CA GLU A 168 -6.23 -9.02 11.84
C GLU A 168 -6.74 -8.41 10.53
N LEU A 169 -7.88 -8.90 10.01
CA LEU A 169 -8.49 -8.34 8.80
C LEU A 169 -9.05 -6.95 9.01
N LEU A 170 -9.64 -6.69 10.20
CA LEU A 170 -10.16 -5.37 10.56
C LEU A 170 -9.04 -4.35 10.73
N GLU A 171 -7.94 -4.73 11.41
CA GLU A 171 -6.75 -3.89 11.54
C GLU A 171 -6.13 -3.59 10.18
N LEU A 172 -5.95 -4.59 9.33
CA LEU A 172 -5.42 -4.39 7.99
C LEU A 172 -6.30 -3.43 7.17
N ARG A 173 -7.63 -3.57 7.25
CA ARG A 173 -8.56 -2.68 6.55
C ARG A 173 -8.49 -1.25 7.09
N GLY A 174 -8.30 -1.07 8.39
CA GLY A 174 -8.11 0.24 9.04
C GLY A 174 -6.81 0.91 8.60
N MET A 175 -5.71 0.16 8.49
CA MET A 175 -4.46 0.69 7.94
C MET A 175 -4.61 1.12 6.48
N ILE A 176 -5.37 0.38 5.67
CA ILE A 176 -5.65 0.75 4.28
C ILE A 176 -6.51 2.02 4.19
N CYS A 177 -7.44 2.26 5.13
CA CYS A 177 -8.14 3.56 5.21
C CYS A 177 -7.15 4.71 5.38
N LEU A 178 -6.23 4.62 6.35
CA LEU A 178 -5.20 5.64 6.58
C LEU A 178 -4.36 5.87 5.32
N TRP A 179 -3.90 4.79 4.68
CA TRP A 179 -3.14 4.86 3.44
C TRP A 179 -3.89 5.55 2.30
N ILE A 180 -5.18 5.23 2.09
CA ILE A 180 -6.05 5.90 1.10
C ILE A 180 -6.20 7.40 1.42
N GLY A 181 -6.35 7.75 2.70
CA GLY A 181 -6.45 9.14 3.14
C GLY A 181 -5.19 9.94 2.81
N ASP A 182 -4.02 9.39 3.09
CA ASP A 182 -2.73 10.04 2.78
C ASP A 182 -2.46 10.11 1.28
N LEU A 183 -2.82 9.06 0.53
CA LEU A 183 -2.71 9.07 -0.93
C LEU A 183 -3.67 10.06 -1.60
N SER A 184 -4.86 10.29 -1.02
CA SER A 184 -5.81 11.26 -1.56
C SER A 184 -5.29 12.69 -1.53
N LEU A 185 -4.43 13.03 -0.55
CA LEU A 185 -3.70 14.30 -0.54
C LEU A 185 -2.48 14.26 -1.45
N SER A 186 -1.71 13.16 -1.40
CA SER A 186 -0.46 13.02 -2.17
C SER A 186 -0.65 12.94 -3.68
N ALA A 187 -1.86 12.60 -4.15
CA ALA A 187 -2.22 12.57 -5.56
C ALA A 187 -2.59 13.96 -6.12
N LEU A 188 -2.65 15.00 -5.29
CA LEU A 188 -2.90 16.37 -5.73
C LEU A 188 -1.59 17.10 -6.06
N SER A 189 -1.58 17.83 -7.17
CA SER A 189 -0.50 18.76 -7.51
C SER A 189 -0.76 20.09 -6.81
N ILE A 190 -0.28 20.24 -5.59
CA ILE A 190 -0.39 21.52 -4.86
C ILE A 190 0.82 22.39 -5.21
N PRO A 191 0.64 23.58 -5.80
CA PRO A 191 1.75 24.49 -6.03
C PRO A 191 2.34 24.97 -4.70
N ALA A 192 3.66 25.10 -4.61
CA ALA A 192 4.39 25.51 -3.40
C ALA A 192 3.92 26.84 -2.78
N ASP A 193 3.23 27.69 -3.55
CA ASP A 193 2.69 28.98 -3.09
C ASP A 193 1.36 28.85 -2.29
N PHE A 194 0.84 27.64 -2.09
CA PHE A 194 -0.42 27.37 -1.37
C PHE A 194 -0.22 26.85 0.06
N GLU A 195 1.02 26.78 0.56
CA GLU A 195 1.25 26.54 1.99
C GLU A 195 0.72 27.74 2.79
N GLU A 196 -0.50 27.57 3.29
CA GLU A 196 -1.07 28.23 4.49
C GLU A 196 -0.69 29.71 4.67
N SER A 197 -0.81 30.49 3.60
CA SER A 197 -0.88 31.95 3.73
C SER A 197 -2.29 32.27 4.23
N ASP A 198 -2.48 32.26 5.55
CA ASP A 198 -3.67 32.74 6.29
C ASP A 198 -3.91 34.26 6.13
N ASP A 199 -3.36 34.85 5.07
CA ASP A 199 -3.46 36.26 4.72
C ASP A 199 -4.69 36.47 3.81
N PRO A 200 -5.79 37.04 4.33
CA PRO A 200 -7.03 37.23 3.58
C PRO A 200 -6.85 38.14 2.36
N ASP A 201 -5.85 39.03 2.37
CA ASP A 201 -5.57 39.93 1.24
C ASP A 201 -4.90 39.22 0.06
N ARG A 202 -4.19 38.11 0.31
CA ARG A 202 -3.58 37.26 -0.73
C ARG A 202 -4.60 36.33 -1.41
N MET A 203 -5.69 35.99 -0.72
CA MET A 203 -6.78 35.16 -1.25
C MET A 203 -7.62 35.86 -2.33
N LEU A 204 -7.64 37.19 -2.35
CA LEU A 204 -8.39 38.03 -3.29
C LEU A 204 -7.65 38.31 -4.62
N MET A 205 -6.33 38.08 -4.67
CA MET A 205 -5.48 38.49 -5.81
C MET A 205 -5.23 37.38 -6.84
N ASP A 206 -5.54 36.12 -6.51
CA ASP A 206 -5.35 34.99 -7.43
C ASP A 206 -6.71 34.37 -7.83
N GLU A 207 -7.43 35.09 -8.69
CA GLU A 207 -8.67 34.64 -9.34
C GLU A 207 -8.39 33.79 -10.60
N THR A 208 -7.21 33.19 -10.74
CA THR A 208 -6.96 32.31 -11.87
C THR A 208 -7.85 31.05 -11.75
N PRO A 209 -8.57 30.62 -12.82
CA PRO A 209 -9.50 29.50 -12.74
C PRO A 209 -8.90 28.19 -12.22
N GLY A 210 -7.59 27.97 -12.44
CA GLY A 210 -6.85 26.82 -11.92
C GLY A 210 -6.65 26.83 -10.40
N SER A 211 -6.48 28.01 -9.80
CA SER A 211 -6.30 28.20 -8.35
C SER A 211 -7.55 27.81 -7.56
N LEU A 212 -8.74 28.20 -8.07
CA LEU A 212 -10.03 27.85 -7.45
C LEU A 212 -10.34 26.35 -7.53
N ALA A 213 -10.03 25.71 -8.67
CA ALA A 213 -10.20 24.26 -8.84
C ALA A 213 -9.30 23.47 -7.87
N ALA A 214 -8.02 23.83 -7.80
CA ALA A 214 -7.07 23.20 -6.88
C ALA A 214 -7.48 23.35 -5.40
N ARG A 215 -7.99 24.52 -4.99
CA ARG A 215 -8.53 24.73 -3.63
C ARG A 215 -9.73 23.85 -3.34
N ARG A 216 -10.63 23.67 -4.31
CA ARG A 216 -11.80 22.80 -4.16
C ARG A 216 -11.37 21.34 -4.03
N GLU A 217 -10.46 20.89 -4.89
CA GLU A 217 -9.93 19.52 -4.87
C GLU A 217 -9.22 19.23 -3.55
N HIS A 218 -8.41 20.18 -3.06
CA HIS A 218 -7.75 20.06 -1.76
C HIS A 218 -8.76 19.91 -0.61
N ARG A 219 -9.80 20.74 -0.57
CA ARG A 219 -10.87 20.62 0.45
C ARG A 219 -11.56 19.26 0.38
N LEU A 220 -11.89 18.78 -0.82
CA LEU A 220 -12.49 17.46 -1.00
C LEU A 220 -11.55 16.34 -0.54
N ALA A 221 -10.25 16.47 -0.79
CA ALA A 221 -9.26 15.50 -0.36
C ALA A 221 -9.03 15.50 1.16
N THR A 222 -9.06 16.66 1.83
CA THR A 222 -8.97 16.74 3.29
C THR A 222 -10.22 16.19 3.96
N GLU A 223 -11.41 16.48 3.43
CA GLU A 223 -12.68 15.87 3.87
C GLU A 223 -12.64 14.35 3.69
N LYS A 224 -12.15 13.86 2.55
CA LYS A 224 -11.99 12.43 2.28
C LYS A 224 -10.99 11.79 3.26
N LYS A 225 -9.85 12.42 3.52
CA LYS A 225 -8.87 11.94 4.52
C LYS A 225 -9.51 11.87 5.90
N ALA A 226 -10.24 12.89 6.33
CA ALA A 226 -10.93 12.87 7.61
C ALA A 226 -11.96 11.72 7.71
N ALA A 227 -12.72 11.47 6.63
CA ALA A 227 -13.66 10.36 6.55
C ALA A 227 -12.97 8.98 6.61
N GLU A 228 -11.81 8.82 5.96
CA GLU A 228 -11.00 7.59 6.04
C GLU A 228 -10.41 7.39 7.44
N VAL A 229 -9.92 8.46 8.09
CA VAL A 229 -9.43 8.41 9.47
C VAL A 229 -10.53 7.95 10.42
N GLN A 230 -11.73 8.53 10.32
CA GLN A 230 -12.86 8.12 11.15
C GLN A 230 -13.22 6.64 10.94
N ARG A 231 -13.27 6.18 9.68
CA ARG A 231 -13.47 4.75 9.36
C ARG A 231 -12.38 3.86 9.94
N SER A 232 -11.12 4.29 9.90
CA SER A 232 -10.02 3.51 10.48
C SER A 232 -10.18 3.33 11.99
N ILE A 233 -10.60 4.38 12.70
CA ILE A 233 -10.84 4.33 14.15
C ILE A 233 -11.94 3.33 14.50
N GLU A 234 -13.05 3.35 13.76
CA GLU A 234 -14.16 2.41 13.94
C GLU A 234 -13.71 0.95 13.73
N LEU A 235 -12.89 0.71 12.70
CA LEU A 235 -12.34 -0.61 12.42
C LEU A 235 -11.36 -1.07 13.51
N PHE A 236 -10.46 -0.20 13.98
CA PHE A 236 -9.52 -0.54 15.06
C PHE A 236 -10.24 -0.79 16.38
N GLU A 237 -11.25 0.01 16.72
CA GLU A 237 -12.05 -0.22 17.92
C GLU A 237 -12.86 -1.52 17.81
N LYS A 238 -13.39 -1.86 16.63
CA LYS A 238 -14.01 -3.16 16.38
C LYS A 238 -13.01 -4.30 16.54
N ALA A 239 -11.82 -4.19 15.95
CA ALA A 239 -10.76 -5.19 16.05
C ALA A 239 -10.36 -5.42 17.51
N LYS A 240 -10.11 -4.35 18.26
CA LYS A 240 -9.76 -4.39 19.69
C LYS A 240 -10.83 -5.06 20.54
N LYS A 241 -12.12 -4.78 20.30
CA LYS A 241 -13.23 -5.45 20.98
C LYS A 241 -13.25 -6.96 20.69
N ARG A 242 -12.98 -7.36 19.44
CA ARG A 242 -12.96 -8.78 19.04
C ARG A 242 -11.72 -9.52 19.53
N GLY A 243 -10.53 -8.94 19.40
CA GLY A 243 -9.28 -9.51 19.91
C GLY A 243 -9.29 -9.68 21.43
N ARG A 244 -9.83 -8.70 22.18
CA ARG A 244 -10.04 -8.84 23.62
C ARG A 244 -11.06 -9.91 23.97
N SER A 245 -12.18 -10.01 23.24
CA SER A 245 -13.17 -11.05 23.49
C SER A 245 -12.60 -12.46 23.32
N VAL A 246 -11.69 -12.69 22.38
CA VAL A 246 -11.01 -13.99 22.22
C VAL A 246 -10.09 -14.29 23.40
N ALA A 247 -9.32 -13.30 23.88
CA ALA A 247 -8.47 -13.44 25.05
C ALA A 247 -9.26 -13.70 26.35
N TYR A 248 -10.34 -12.95 26.59
CA TYR A 248 -11.22 -13.15 27.75
C TYR A 248 -11.95 -14.51 27.70
N ASN A 249 -12.37 -14.97 26.52
CA ASN A 249 -12.98 -16.30 26.38
C ASN A 249 -11.98 -17.46 26.65
N LEU A 250 -10.69 -17.25 26.41
CA LEU A 250 -9.64 -18.22 26.75
C LEU A 250 -9.35 -18.23 28.26
N GLU A 251 -9.39 -17.08 28.93
CA GLU A 251 -9.26 -16.99 30.39
C GLU A 251 -10.46 -17.61 31.11
N SER A 252 -11.68 -17.44 30.60
CA SER A 252 -12.89 -18.05 31.19
C SER A 252 -13.01 -19.56 30.96
N LEU A 253 -12.13 -20.16 30.15
CA LEU A 253 -12.07 -21.61 29.93
C LEU A 253 -11.10 -22.32 30.90
N HIS A 254 -10.40 -21.59 31.78
CA HIS A 254 -9.85 -22.20 32.99
C HIS A 254 -11.01 -22.57 33.91
N ILE A 255 -11.59 -23.74 33.65
CA ILE A 255 -12.42 -24.48 34.60
C ILE A 255 -11.51 -24.73 35.81
N ASP A 256 -11.89 -24.19 36.97
CA ASP A 256 -11.29 -24.52 38.26
C ASP A 256 -11.22 -26.05 38.38
N ASP A 257 -10.00 -26.59 38.29
CA ASP A 257 -9.71 -27.99 38.63
C ASP A 257 -9.69 -28.10 40.16
N ASP A 258 -10.86 -27.89 40.75
CA ASP A 258 -11.09 -28.05 42.19
C ASP A 258 -12.31 -28.95 42.39
N SER A 259 -12.19 -30.19 41.91
CA SER A 259 -13.07 -31.27 42.34
C SER A 259 -12.47 -32.65 42.13
N ALA A 260 -11.45 -33.00 42.92
CA ALA A 260 -11.23 -34.39 43.33
C ALA A 260 -10.32 -34.52 44.57
N LYS A 261 -10.98 -34.56 45.75
CA LYS A 261 -10.64 -35.27 46.99
C LYS A 261 -9.35 -34.96 47.75
#